data_AF-A0AAW5RET0-F1
#
_entry.id   AF-A0AAW5RET0-F1
#
_cell.length_a   1.000
_cell.length_b   1.000
_cell.length_c   1.000
_cell.angle_alpha   90.00
_cell.angle_beta   90.00
_cell.angle_gamma   90.00
#
_symmetry.space_group_name_H-M   'P 1'
#
loop_
_entity.id
_entity.type
_entity.pdbx_description
1 polymer ?
#
loop_
_entity_poly.entity_id
_entity_poly.type
_entity_poly.pdbx_seq_one_letter_code
_entity_poly.pdbx_strand_id
1 'polypeptide(L)'
;MRYAAKRKQDITVSKAPIENIIPLEKPVKIYTAKELAAMPLSQMNAAIEAQEKFYVLEESTHMGEQAISVRRHMEEGHELIQVIEKSRTRYKIQNEFIPPRIIRQLEKRGLVKLKAVK
;
A
#
# COMPACT_ATOMS: atom_id res chain seq x y z
N MET A 1 -14.18 19.42 55.47
CA MET A 1 -14.12 19.54 54.00
C MET A 1 -12.80 18.98 53.50
N ARG A 2 -12.81 17.90 52.71
CA ARG A 2 -11.61 17.34 52.09
C ARG A 2 -11.52 17.87 50.65
N TYR A 3 -10.58 18.76 50.40
CA TYR A 3 -10.32 19.28 49.06
C TYR A 3 -9.71 18.16 48.20
N ALA A 4 -10.43 17.72 47.17
CA ALA A 4 -9.93 16.78 46.17
C ALA A 4 -8.84 17.47 45.34
N ALA A 5 -7.61 16.97 45.42
CA ALA A 5 -6.50 17.44 44.60
C ALA A 5 -6.83 17.20 43.11
N LYS A 6 -6.90 18.28 42.33
CA LYS A 6 -7.02 18.22 40.87
C LYS A 6 -5.79 17.47 40.33
N ARG A 7 -5.99 16.24 39.84
CA ARG A 7 -4.99 15.51 39.06
C ARG A 7 -4.63 16.38 37.85
N LYS A 8 -3.37 16.82 37.77
CA LYS A 8 -2.82 17.40 36.54
C LYS A 8 -2.92 16.32 35.47
N GLN A 9 -3.77 16.54 34.47
CA GLN A 9 -3.73 15.76 33.26
C GLN A 9 -2.48 16.21 32.53
N ASP A 10 -1.46 15.34 32.47
CA ASP A 10 -0.32 15.54 31.59
C ASP A 10 -0.85 15.51 30.16
N ILE A 11 -1.05 16.70 29.58
CA ILE A 11 -1.39 16.86 28.17
C ILE A 11 -0.13 16.43 27.41
N THR A 12 -0.08 15.15 27.10
CA THR A 12 0.95 14.56 26.25
C THR A 12 0.78 15.17 24.87
N VAL A 13 1.64 16.14 24.56
CA VAL A 13 1.75 16.80 23.26
C VAL A 13 1.71 15.71 22.18
N SER A 14 0.72 15.78 21.29
CA SER A 14 0.57 14.82 20.20
C SER A 14 1.87 14.80 19.38
N LYS A 15 2.56 13.66 19.36
CA LYS A 15 3.68 13.42 18.45
C LYS A 15 3.26 13.80 17.03
N ALA A 16 4.09 14.59 16.34
CA ALA A 16 3.81 15.01 14.97
C ALA A 16 3.54 13.79 14.08
N PRO A 17 2.60 13.87 13.13
CA PRO A 17 2.31 12.77 12.20
C PRO A 17 3.57 12.36 11.44
N ILE A 18 3.82 11.06 11.32
CA ILE A 18 4.92 10.54 10.51
C ILE A 18 4.38 10.32 9.09
N GLU A 19 4.99 10.98 8.12
CA GLU A 19 4.66 10.83 6.71
C GLU A 19 5.69 9.92 6.02
N ASN A 20 5.21 8.84 5.42
CA ASN A 20 6.03 7.92 4.62
C ASN A 20 5.55 7.95 3.17
N ILE A 21 6.45 8.27 2.25
CA ILE A 21 6.17 8.15 0.81
C ILE A 21 6.23 6.67 0.43
N ILE A 22 5.21 6.19 -0.28
CA ILE A 22 5.11 4.84 -0.81
C ILE A 22 5.29 4.92 -2.33
N PRO A 23 6.37 4.33 -2.87
CA PRO A 23 6.59 4.31 -4.32
C PRO A 23 5.61 3.34 -5.01
N LEU A 24 5.30 3.64 -6.28
CA LEU A 24 4.61 2.70 -7.15
C LEU A 24 5.60 1.62 -7.59
N GLU A 25 5.27 0.37 -7.30
CA GLU A 25 6.01 -0.78 -7.77
C GLU A 25 5.53 -1.17 -9.18
N LYS A 26 6.42 -1.76 -9.97
CA LYS A 26 6.07 -2.22 -11.32
C LYS A 26 5.09 -3.39 -11.23
N PRO A 27 4.11 -3.48 -12.14
CA PRO A 27 3.24 -4.65 -12.22
C PRO A 27 4.08 -5.92 -12.49
N VAL A 28 3.53 -7.08 -12.11
CA VAL A 28 4.15 -8.37 -12.39
C VAL A 28 4.39 -8.49 -13.89
N LYS A 29 5.65 -8.70 -14.29
CA LYS A 29 6.00 -8.88 -15.70
C LYS A 29 5.44 -10.22 -16.20
N ILE A 30 4.59 -10.15 -17.21
CA ILE A 30 4.15 -11.33 -17.96
C ILE A 30 5.21 -11.64 -19.02
N TYR A 31 5.79 -12.83 -18.91
CA TYR A 31 6.82 -13.37 -19.79
C TYR A 31 6.16 -14.28 -20.81
N THR A 32 6.68 -14.24 -22.02
CA THR A 32 6.29 -15.19 -23.06
C THR A 32 6.90 -16.57 -22.80
N ALA A 33 6.32 -17.62 -23.40
CA ALA A 33 6.87 -18.97 -23.30
C ALA A 33 8.34 -19.05 -23.76
N LYS A 34 8.73 -18.26 -24.77
CA LYS A 34 10.11 -18.18 -25.27
C LYS A 34 11.05 -17.56 -24.24
N GLU A 35 10.63 -16.48 -23.58
CA GLU A 35 11.42 -15.84 -22.54
C GLU A 35 11.58 -16.75 -21.31
N LEU A 36 10.50 -17.43 -20.89
CA LEU A 36 10.55 -18.38 -19.77
C LEU A 36 11.50 -19.55 -20.05
N ALA A 37 11.46 -20.10 -21.27
CA ALA A 37 12.35 -21.18 -21.69
C ALA A 37 13.84 -20.77 -21.74
N ALA A 38 14.14 -19.47 -21.87
CA ALA A 38 15.50 -18.95 -21.86
C ALA A 38 16.05 -18.70 -20.44
N MET A 39 15.22 -18.81 -19.39
CA MET A 39 15.61 -18.56 -18.00
C MET A 39 16.15 -19.81 -17.31
N PRO A 40 16.99 -19.64 -16.26
CA PRO A 40 17.30 -20.73 -15.34
C PRO A 40 16.03 -21.28 -14.68
N LEU A 41 15.94 -22.61 -14.48
CA LEU A 41 14.74 -23.29 -13.97
C LEU A 41 14.18 -22.68 -12.68
N SER A 42 15.06 -22.26 -11.74
CA SER A 42 14.64 -21.60 -10.50
C SER A 42 13.93 -20.26 -10.75
N GLN A 43 14.41 -19.46 -11.71
CA GLN A 43 13.80 -18.17 -12.07
C GLN A 43 12.53 -18.36 -12.87
N MET A 44 12.50 -19.36 -13.77
CA MET A 44 11.32 -19.73 -14.53
C MET A 44 10.16 -20.12 -13.61
N ASN A 45 10.40 -21.00 -12.63
CA ASN A 45 9.36 -21.43 -11.69
C ASN A 45 8.82 -20.27 -10.84
N ALA A 46 9.70 -19.40 -10.35
CA ALA A 46 9.30 -18.20 -9.61
C ALA A 46 8.49 -17.22 -10.48
N ALA A 47 8.85 -17.09 -11.75
CA ALA A 47 8.14 -16.24 -12.70
C ALA A 47 6.74 -16.79 -13.03
N ILE A 48 6.63 -18.11 -13.24
CA ILE A 48 5.35 -18.79 -13.46
C ILE A 48 4.44 -18.62 -12.24
N GLU A 49 4.93 -18.90 -11.04
CA GLU A 49 4.16 -18.76 -9.81
C GLU A 49 3.66 -17.32 -9.60
N ALA A 50 4.50 -16.32 -9.89
CA ALA A 50 4.11 -14.91 -9.80
C ALA A 50 3.02 -14.55 -10.83
N GLN A 51 3.10 -15.06 -12.06
CA GLN A 51 2.11 -14.84 -13.11
C GLN A 51 0.78 -15.51 -12.81
N GLU A 52 0.80 -16.77 -12.35
CA GLU A 52 -0.40 -17.50 -11.98
C GLU A 52 -1.13 -16.79 -10.82
N LYS A 53 -0.40 -16.37 -9.79
CA LYS A 53 -0.96 -15.57 -8.69
C LYS A 53 -1.59 -14.28 -9.19
N PHE A 54 -0.92 -13.56 -10.08
CA PHE A 54 -1.45 -12.33 -10.67
C PHE A 54 -2.72 -12.60 -11.49
N TYR A 55 -2.71 -13.64 -12.33
CA TYR A 55 -3.85 -14.04 -13.15
C TYR A 55 -5.07 -14.42 -12.32
N VAL A 56 -4.90 -15.32 -11.34
CA VAL A 56 -5.98 -15.73 -10.43
C VAL A 56 -6.53 -14.54 -9.66
N LEU A 57 -5.67 -13.61 -9.24
CA LEU A 57 -6.08 -12.43 -8.50
C LEU A 57 -6.87 -11.44 -9.35
N GLU A 58 -6.52 -11.24 -10.61
CA GLU A 58 -7.25 -10.38 -11.55
C GLU A 58 -8.59 -11.01 -11.99
N GLU A 59 -8.65 -12.33 -12.19
CA GLU A 59 -9.90 -13.04 -12.51
C GLU A 59 -10.87 -13.06 -11.33
N SER A 60 -10.36 -13.35 -10.12
CA SER A 60 -11.21 -13.45 -8.91
C SER A 60 -11.57 -12.10 -8.32
N THR A 61 -10.74 -11.07 -8.55
CA THR A 61 -10.97 -9.73 -8.02
C THR A 61 -10.64 -8.68 -9.08
N HIS A 62 -11.63 -7.85 -9.41
CA HIS A 62 -11.37 -6.65 -10.20
C HIS A 62 -11.03 -5.47 -9.28
N MET A 63 -10.12 -4.60 -9.72
CA MET A 63 -9.90 -3.33 -9.03
C MET A 63 -11.13 -2.45 -9.14
N GLY A 64 -11.52 -1.82 -8.03
CA GLY A 64 -12.50 -0.74 -8.10
C GLY A 64 -11.94 0.47 -8.85
N GLU A 65 -12.82 1.27 -9.46
CA GLU A 65 -12.45 2.49 -10.20
C GLU A 65 -11.57 3.43 -9.37
N GLN A 66 -11.83 3.55 -8.06
CA GLN A 66 -11.01 4.34 -7.16
C GLN A 66 -9.57 3.82 -7.05
N ALA A 67 -9.34 2.51 -7.01
CA ALA A 67 -7.99 1.95 -6.97
C ALA A 67 -7.24 2.19 -8.28
N ILE A 68 -7.96 2.10 -9.42
CA ILE A 68 -7.43 2.43 -10.75
C ILE A 68 -7.03 3.91 -10.80
N SER A 69 -7.87 4.81 -10.29
CA SER A 69 -7.57 6.24 -10.22
C SER A 69 -6.32 6.54 -9.39
N VAL A 70 -6.20 5.90 -8.21
CA VAL A 70 -5.00 6.07 -7.36
C VAL A 70 -3.74 5.59 -8.07
N ARG A 71 -3.79 4.42 -8.71
CA ARG A 71 -2.66 3.93 -9.51
C ARG A 71 -2.27 4.92 -10.60
N ARG A 72 -3.26 5.45 -11.35
CA ARG A 72 -3.02 6.41 -12.42
C ARG A 72 -2.38 7.70 -11.90
N HIS A 73 -2.84 8.24 -10.79
CA HIS A 73 -2.20 9.40 -10.17
C HIS A 73 -0.75 9.12 -9.77
N MET A 74 -0.45 7.92 -9.28
CA MET A 74 0.93 7.54 -8.98
C MET A 74 1.78 7.41 -10.26
N GLU A 75 1.21 6.91 -11.37
CA GLU A 75 1.88 6.86 -12.68
C GLU A 75 2.13 8.27 -13.25
N GLU A 76 1.23 9.22 -12.98
CA GLU A 76 1.37 10.65 -13.33
C GLU A 76 2.40 11.40 -12.45
N GLY A 77 2.96 10.72 -11.43
CA GLY A 77 4.02 11.26 -10.58
C GLY A 77 3.54 11.78 -9.22
N HIS A 78 2.28 11.56 -8.85
CA HIS A 78 1.79 11.94 -7.52
C HIS A 78 2.19 10.92 -6.45
N GLU A 79 2.78 11.43 -5.37
CA GLU A 79 3.23 10.60 -4.26
C GLU A 79 2.06 10.09 -3.42
N LEU A 80 2.00 8.77 -3.23
CA LEU A 80 1.14 8.16 -2.22
C LEU A 80 1.83 8.28 -0.86
N ILE A 81 1.20 8.97 0.09
CA ILE A 81 1.76 9.21 1.41
C ILE A 81 0.95 8.46 2.46
N GLN A 82 1.64 7.62 3.24
CA GLN A 82 1.11 6.99 4.44
C GLN A 82 1.36 7.91 5.63
N VAL A 83 0.28 8.42 6.21
CA VAL A 83 0.28 9.27 7.40
C VAL A 83 -0.03 8.41 8.62
N ILE A 84 0.90 8.35 9.56
CA ILE A 84 0.78 7.56 10.79
C ILE A 84 0.61 8.52 11.97
N GLU A 85 -0.55 8.46 12.62
CA GLU A 85 -0.93 9.27 13.78
C GLU A 85 -1.27 8.36 14.96
N LYS A 86 -0.35 8.24 15.94
CA LYS A 86 -0.52 7.36 17.12
C LYS A 86 -0.86 5.91 16.71
N SER A 87 -2.15 5.55 16.70
CA SER A 87 -2.67 4.22 16.32
C SER A 87 -3.40 4.18 14.97
N ARG A 88 -3.56 5.33 14.30
CA ARG A 88 -4.30 5.45 13.04
C ARG A 88 -3.34 5.58 11.87
N THR A 89 -3.61 4.80 10.83
CA THR A 89 -2.93 4.90 9.53
C THR A 89 -3.90 5.47 8.52
N ARG A 90 -3.53 6.57 7.88
CA ARG A 90 -4.27 7.15 6.75
C ARG A 90 -3.38 7.19 5.53
N TYR A 91 -4.00 7.25 4.37
CA TYR A 91 -3.31 7.38 3.10
C TYR A 91 -3.80 8.64 2.43
N LYS A 92 -2.88 9.41 1.86
CA LYS A 92 -3.22 10.59 1.07
C LYS A 92 -2.50 10.55 -0.28
N ILE A 93 -3.18 11.02 -1.32
CA ILE A 93 -2.59 11.35 -2.62
C ILE A 93 -3.14 12.72 -3.01
N GLN A 94 -2.33 13.59 -3.61
CA GLN A 94 -2.79 14.95 -3.99
C GLN A 94 -3.51 15.71 -2.85
N ASN A 95 -3.07 15.53 -1.60
CA ASN A 95 -3.72 16.07 -0.38
C ASN A 95 -5.14 15.57 -0.07
N GLU A 96 -5.66 14.59 -0.81
CA GLU A 96 -6.93 13.93 -0.51
C GLU A 96 -6.73 12.62 0.24
N PHE A 97 -7.56 12.36 1.25
CA PHE A 97 -7.49 11.13 2.03
C PHE A 97 -8.22 9.98 1.36
N ILE A 98 -7.52 8.85 1.19
CA ILE A 98 -8.05 7.64 0.57
C ILE A 98 -8.32 6.58 1.64
N PRO A 99 -9.46 5.86 1.56
CA PRO A 99 -9.75 4.75 2.47
C PRO A 99 -8.70 3.64 2.38
N PRO A 100 -8.23 3.07 3.52
CA PRO A 100 -7.25 1.99 3.53
C PRO A 100 -7.64 0.76 2.69
N ARG A 101 -8.95 0.48 2.54
CA ARG A 101 -9.44 -0.63 1.72
C ARG A 101 -9.03 -0.49 0.25
N ILE A 102 -8.96 0.73 -0.28
CA ILE A 102 -8.58 1.00 -1.67
C ILE A 102 -7.08 0.74 -1.85
N ILE A 103 -6.25 1.26 -0.94
CA ILE A 103 -4.80 1.05 -0.99
C ILE A 103 -4.43 -0.43 -0.80
N ARG A 104 -5.18 -1.17 0.03
CA ARG A 104 -5.03 -2.63 0.16
C ARG A 104 -5.31 -3.39 -1.14
N GLN A 105 -6.13 -2.86 -2.06
CA GLN A 105 -6.32 -3.49 -3.38
C GLN A 105 -5.06 -3.39 -4.24
N LEU A 106 -4.34 -2.27 -4.13
CA LEU A 106 -3.05 -2.06 -4.80
C LEU A 106 -1.97 -2.93 -4.16
N GLU A 107 -1.95 -3.02 -2.84
CA GLU A 107 -0.99 -3.86 -2.10
C GLU A 107 -1.14 -5.34 -2.46
N LYS A 108 -2.37 -5.85 -2.51
CA LYS A 108 -2.67 -7.23 -2.92
C LYS A 108 -2.15 -7.58 -4.32
N ARG A 109 -2.04 -6.58 -5.20
CA ARG A 109 -1.51 -6.71 -6.56
C ARG A 109 0.00 -6.52 -6.65
N GLY A 110 0.67 -6.30 -5.50
CA GLY A 110 2.09 -6.01 -5.45
C GLY A 110 2.47 -4.64 -6.02
N LEU A 111 1.51 -3.75 -6.26
CA LEU A 111 1.74 -2.41 -6.82
C LEU A 111 2.26 -1.41 -5.78
N VAL A 112 2.02 -1.68 -4.50
CA VAL A 112 2.53 -0.89 -3.38
C VAL A 112 2.89 -1.81 -2.23
N LYS A 113 3.88 -1.40 -1.42
CA LYS A 113 4.23 -2.11 -0.17
C LYS A 113 3.89 -1.23 1.02
N LEU A 114 2.87 -1.62 1.79
CA LEU A 114 2.51 -0.88 2.99
C LEU A 114 3.48 -1.23 4.12
N LYS A 115 3.97 -0.21 4.83
CA LYS A 115 4.74 -0.46 6.05
C LYS A 115 3.78 -0.94 7.14
N ALA A 116 4.13 -2.05 7.79
CA ALA A 116 3.46 -2.51 8.99
C ALA A 116 3.65 -1.46 10.09
N VAL A 117 2.53 -0.94 10.60
CA VAL A 117 2.55 -0.04 11.76
C VAL A 117 2.74 -0.91 13.00
N LYS A 118 3.90 -0.78 13.64
CA LYS A 118 4.21 -1.43 14.92
C LYS A 118 3.48 -0.75 16.07
#